data_AF-A0A2V6DKA9-F1
#
_entry.id   AF-A0A2V6DKA9-F1
#
_cell.length_a   1.000
_cell.length_b   1.000
_cell.length_c   1.000
_cell.angle_alpha   90.00
_cell.angle_beta   90.00
_cell.angle_gamma   90.00
#
_symmetry.space_group_name_H-M   'P 1'
#
loop_
_entity.id
_entity.type
_entity.pdbx_description
1 polymer ?
#
loop_
_entity_poly.entity_id
_entity_poly.type
_entity_poly.pdbx_seq_one_letter_code
_entity_poly.pdbx_strand_id
1 'polypeptide(L)'
;MRDCNSALTRIAQVINDWSPTDILVPSLSDIHPDHNAVAVMMRLIFADFLAGGVSQWNYLVHGRSPAFFDRAAELSSSEVETATKRDSIRCHQTQIKLSRRRFLRYATRPERFLRVERESAVWCDGAVYSVSRTRDNLNVDLRFAVEPLRMQRSKFFILGRDSLGRRRACQIRVPSCSGDFEMLDCTTNRSVGIGRYRGHPFAGEFTLPLHLFSPGHDLFIKVDRRSWFFDEAGWIEIPTVPNLTKVSLSMISAEACSQRDHSMSRAI
;
A
#
# COMPACT_ATOMS: atom_id res chain seq x y z
N MET A 1 14.36 5.13 -14.91
CA MET A 1 12.90 5.29 -15.11
C MET A 1 12.37 5.00 -16.53
N ARG A 2 13.17 5.07 -17.62
CA ARG A 2 12.70 4.67 -18.97
C ARG A 2 12.16 3.23 -19.00
N ASP A 3 12.76 2.32 -18.22
CA ASP A 3 12.39 0.91 -18.19
C ASP A 3 11.07 0.60 -17.44
N CYS A 4 10.73 1.38 -16.41
CA CYS A 4 9.47 1.19 -15.67
C CYS A 4 8.24 1.54 -16.52
N ASN A 5 8.37 2.51 -17.44
CA ASN A 5 7.28 2.85 -18.36
C ASN A 5 7.07 1.74 -19.39
N SER A 6 8.16 1.15 -19.89
CA SER A 6 8.05 0.00 -20.79
C SER A 6 7.46 -1.23 -20.10
N ALA A 7 7.81 -1.50 -18.84
CA ALA A 7 7.23 -2.62 -18.09
C ALA A 7 5.70 -2.48 -17.93
N LEU A 8 5.20 -1.32 -17.48
CA LEU A 8 3.76 -1.10 -17.35
C LEU A 8 3.03 -1.23 -18.70
N THR A 9 3.60 -0.62 -19.75
CA THR A 9 3.00 -0.64 -21.09
C THR A 9 2.94 -2.06 -21.64
N ARG A 10 3.98 -2.88 -21.43
CA ARG A 10 4.01 -4.28 -21.86
C ARG A 10 2.98 -5.13 -21.13
N ILE A 11 2.84 -4.96 -19.82
CA ILE A 11 1.82 -5.69 -19.05
C ILE A 11 0.41 -5.27 -19.49
N ALA A 12 0.18 -3.97 -19.65
CA ALA A 12 -1.10 -3.45 -20.16
C ALA A 12 -1.44 -4.00 -21.55
N GLN A 13 -0.44 -4.11 -22.43
CA GLN A 13 -0.62 -4.71 -23.76
C GLN A 13 -1.05 -6.17 -23.66
N VAL A 14 -0.36 -6.99 -22.85
CA VAL A 14 -0.72 -8.40 -22.65
C VAL A 14 -2.15 -8.54 -22.11
N ILE A 15 -2.55 -7.67 -21.18
CA ILE A 15 -3.90 -7.66 -20.64
C ILE A 15 -4.93 -7.32 -21.73
N ASN A 16 -4.68 -6.29 -22.53
CA ASN A 16 -5.58 -5.90 -23.61
C ASN A 16 -5.68 -7.00 -24.68
N ASP A 17 -4.55 -7.60 -25.06
CA ASP A 17 -4.49 -8.67 -26.06
C ASP A 17 -5.27 -9.92 -25.59
N TRP A 18 -5.19 -10.24 -24.29
CA TRP A 18 -5.92 -11.36 -23.70
C TRP A 18 -7.40 -11.04 -23.41
N SER A 19 -7.72 -9.77 -23.12
CA SER A 19 -9.06 -9.28 -22.77
C SER A 19 -9.74 -10.07 -21.62
N PRO A 20 -9.13 -10.15 -20.42
CA PRO A 20 -9.73 -10.86 -19.29
C PRO A 20 -10.95 -10.13 -18.73
N THR A 21 -11.89 -10.88 -18.15
CA THR A 21 -12.96 -10.32 -17.31
C THR A 21 -12.49 -10.00 -15.90
N ASP A 22 -11.54 -10.79 -15.39
CA ASP A 22 -11.03 -10.73 -14.02
C ASP A 22 -9.51 -10.87 -14.01
N ILE A 23 -8.85 -10.05 -13.20
CA ILE A 23 -7.42 -10.14 -12.96
C ILE A 23 -7.16 -10.28 -11.47
N LEU A 24 -6.41 -11.32 -11.11
CA LEU A 24 -5.95 -11.58 -9.75
C LEU A 24 -4.52 -11.05 -9.61
N VAL A 25 -4.29 -10.17 -8.63
CA VAL A 25 -2.99 -9.53 -8.38
C VAL A 25 -2.65 -9.56 -6.89
N PRO A 26 -1.37 -9.40 -6.51
CA PRO A 26 -1.03 -9.25 -5.11
C PRO A 26 -1.68 -8.00 -4.49
N SER A 27 -2.02 -8.08 -3.21
CA SER A 27 -2.49 -6.94 -2.43
C SER A 27 -1.37 -5.93 -2.19
N LEU A 28 -1.72 -4.65 -2.09
CA LEU A 28 -0.80 -3.59 -1.63
C LEU A 28 -0.25 -3.89 -0.22
N SER A 29 -1.03 -4.60 0.60
CA SER A 29 -0.67 -4.99 1.98
C SER A 29 0.26 -6.21 2.04
N ASP A 30 0.64 -6.82 0.91
CA ASP A 30 1.61 -7.92 0.92
C ASP A 30 2.98 -7.40 1.36
N ILE A 31 3.59 -8.05 2.35
CA ILE A 31 4.88 -7.58 2.89
C ILE A 31 6.08 -8.08 2.08
N HIS A 32 5.87 -8.87 1.02
CA HIS A 32 6.95 -9.19 0.10
C HIS A 32 7.19 -8.02 -0.87
N PRO A 33 8.42 -7.50 -0.97
CA PRO A 33 8.71 -6.28 -1.73
C PRO A 33 8.30 -6.40 -3.21
N ASP A 34 8.55 -7.56 -3.83
CA ASP A 34 8.16 -7.76 -5.23
C ASP A 34 6.64 -7.84 -5.41
N HIS A 35 5.91 -8.43 -4.45
CA HIS A 35 4.46 -8.53 -4.51
C HIS A 35 3.82 -7.16 -4.39
N ASN A 36 4.21 -6.36 -3.40
CA ASN A 36 3.64 -5.03 -3.22
C ASN A 36 4.10 -4.03 -4.30
N ALA A 37 5.27 -4.22 -4.90
CA ALA A 37 5.66 -3.47 -6.09
C ALA A 37 4.74 -3.80 -7.29
N VAL A 38 4.47 -5.08 -7.55
CA VAL A 38 3.51 -5.49 -8.59
C VAL A 38 2.11 -4.93 -8.30
N ALA A 39 1.67 -4.95 -7.03
CA ALA A 39 0.38 -4.36 -6.65
C ALA A 39 0.29 -2.88 -7.04
N VAL A 40 1.33 -2.07 -6.75
CA VAL A 40 1.39 -0.67 -7.17
C VAL A 40 1.42 -0.54 -8.70
N MET A 41 2.21 -1.36 -9.40
CA MET A 41 2.25 -1.36 -10.86
C MET A 41 0.88 -1.63 -11.46
N MET A 42 0.12 -2.57 -10.90
CA MET A 42 -1.23 -2.90 -11.36
C MET A 42 -2.20 -1.75 -11.08
N ARG A 43 -2.13 -1.08 -9.93
CA ARG A 43 -2.92 0.14 -9.68
C ARG A 43 -2.67 1.22 -10.73
N LEU A 44 -1.40 1.44 -11.09
CA LEU A 44 -1.04 2.38 -12.16
C LEU A 44 -1.56 1.92 -13.52
N ILE A 45 -1.53 0.62 -13.82
CA ILE A 45 -2.03 0.08 -15.09
C ILE A 45 -3.54 0.25 -15.22
N PHE A 46 -4.29 -0.09 -14.17
CA PHE A 46 -5.74 0.09 -14.11
C PHE A 46 -6.13 1.56 -14.24
N ALA A 47 -5.34 2.48 -13.68
CA ALA A 47 -5.61 3.92 -13.79
C ALA A 47 -5.30 4.49 -15.19
N ASP A 48 -4.26 4.00 -15.87
CA ASP A 48 -3.74 4.61 -17.11
C ASP A 48 -4.20 3.95 -18.40
N PHE A 49 -4.33 2.62 -18.41
CA PHE A 49 -4.42 1.85 -19.65
C PHE A 49 -5.69 1.03 -19.78
N LEU A 50 -6.31 0.62 -18.67
CA LEU A 50 -7.46 -0.26 -18.71
C LEU A 50 -8.75 0.54 -18.63
N ALA A 51 -9.59 0.39 -19.65
CA ALA A 51 -10.96 0.89 -19.62
C ALA A 51 -11.80 0.07 -18.63
N GLY A 52 -12.93 0.64 -18.19
CA GLY A 52 -13.89 -0.08 -17.35
C GLY A 52 -14.33 -1.40 -18.01
N GLY A 53 -14.49 -2.45 -17.20
CA GLY A 53 -14.96 -3.76 -17.68
C GLY A 53 -14.18 -4.95 -17.11
N VAL A 54 -12.93 -4.74 -16.71
CA VAL A 54 -12.10 -5.75 -16.04
C VAL A 54 -12.20 -5.59 -14.53
N SER A 55 -12.59 -6.65 -13.82
CA SER A 55 -12.59 -6.68 -12.35
C SER A 55 -11.18 -6.99 -11.82
N GLN A 56 -10.75 -6.25 -10.81
CA GLN A 56 -9.50 -6.53 -10.10
C GLN A 56 -9.79 -7.22 -8.77
N TRP A 57 -9.04 -8.28 -8.49
CA TRP A 57 -9.07 -9.03 -7.24
C TRP A 57 -7.67 -9.11 -6.65
N ASN A 58 -7.55 -8.85 -5.36
CA ASN A 58 -6.30 -8.94 -4.63
C ASN A 58 -6.21 -10.26 -3.87
N TYR A 59 -5.04 -10.90 -3.88
CA TYR A 59 -4.68 -11.97 -2.96
C TYR A 59 -3.51 -11.56 -2.06
N LEU A 60 -3.40 -12.18 -0.89
CA LEU A 60 -2.34 -11.90 0.08
C LEU A 60 -1.58 -13.17 0.41
N VAL A 61 -0.28 -13.21 0.09
CA VAL A 61 0.59 -14.38 0.33
C VAL A 61 1.38 -14.21 1.62
N HIS A 62 1.87 -12.98 1.87
CA HIS A 62 2.68 -12.65 3.02
C HIS A 62 2.08 -11.52 3.84
N GLY A 63 2.23 -11.61 5.16
CA GLY A 63 1.65 -10.66 6.10
C GLY A 63 0.32 -11.14 6.67
N ARG A 64 -0.24 -10.34 7.57
CA ARG A 64 -1.47 -10.65 8.31
C ARG A 64 -2.37 -9.42 8.44
N SER A 65 -2.46 -8.61 7.38
CA SER A 65 -3.22 -7.37 7.38
C SER A 65 -4.70 -7.64 7.69
N PRO A 66 -5.23 -7.21 8.85
CA PRO A 66 -6.64 -7.45 9.20
C PRO A 66 -7.59 -6.85 8.17
N ALA A 67 -7.27 -5.64 7.68
CA ALA A 67 -8.01 -4.95 6.63
C ALA A 67 -8.19 -5.77 5.34
N PHE A 68 -7.29 -6.71 5.06
CA PHE A 68 -7.47 -7.67 3.96
C PHE A 68 -8.35 -8.84 4.40
N PHE A 69 -7.98 -9.55 5.48
CA PHE A 69 -8.61 -10.81 5.85
C PHE A 69 -10.06 -10.68 6.33
N ASP A 70 -10.44 -9.52 6.87
CA ASP A 70 -11.80 -9.26 7.36
C ASP A 70 -12.81 -9.03 6.22
N ARG A 71 -12.33 -8.70 5.02
CA ARG A 71 -13.15 -8.40 3.83
C ARG A 71 -12.97 -9.39 2.69
N ALA A 72 -11.90 -10.17 2.71
CA ALA A 72 -11.60 -11.12 1.64
C ALA A 72 -12.61 -12.26 1.63
N ALA A 73 -13.18 -12.54 0.47
CA ALA A 73 -13.99 -13.72 0.24
C ALA A 73 -13.09 -14.96 0.23
N GLU A 74 -13.49 -15.98 0.97
CA GLU A 74 -12.82 -17.28 0.96
C GLU A 74 -13.38 -18.15 -0.16
N LEU A 75 -12.51 -18.66 -1.01
CA LEU A 75 -12.84 -19.62 -2.05
C LEU A 75 -12.57 -21.03 -1.51
N SER A 76 -13.64 -21.81 -1.35
CA SER A 76 -13.54 -23.22 -0.99
C SER A 76 -13.02 -24.02 -2.19
N SER A 77 -12.03 -24.87 -1.95
CA SER A 77 -11.50 -25.78 -2.97
C SER A 77 -12.04 -27.18 -2.74
N SER A 78 -12.42 -27.86 -3.82
CA SER A 78 -12.70 -29.29 -3.82
C SER A 78 -11.42 -30.11 -3.55
N GLU A 79 -11.59 -31.40 -3.26
CA GLU A 79 -10.46 -32.32 -3.10
C GLU A 79 -9.61 -32.43 -4.38
N VAL A 80 -10.28 -32.41 -5.54
CA VAL A 80 -9.63 -32.48 -6.86
C VAL A 80 -8.79 -31.23 -7.13
N GLU A 81 -9.31 -30.04 -6.85
CA GLU A 81 -8.56 -28.78 -6.99
C GLU A 81 -7.38 -28.73 -6.00
N THR A 82 -7.60 -29.19 -4.77
CA THR A 82 -6.54 -29.29 -3.75
C THR A 82 -5.40 -30.22 -4.20
N ALA A 83 -5.74 -31.37 -4.80
CA ALA A 83 -4.76 -32.30 -5.34
C ALA A 83 -4.01 -31.69 -6.53
N THR A 84 -4.72 -31.06 -7.47
CA THR A 84 -4.16 -30.37 -8.64
C THR A 84 -3.19 -29.26 -8.23
N LYS A 85 -3.58 -28.44 -7.24
CA LYS A 85 -2.74 -27.40 -6.66
C LYS A 85 -1.49 -27.97 -6.00
N ARG A 86 -1.62 -29.07 -5.28
CA ARG A 86 -0.48 -29.77 -4.64
C ARG A 86 0.53 -30.26 -5.68
N ASP A 87 0.06 -30.84 -6.78
CA ASP A 87 0.94 -31.35 -7.84
C ASP A 87 1.59 -30.23 -8.65
N SER A 88 0.86 -29.14 -8.90
CA SER A 88 1.42 -27.92 -9.49
C SER A 88 2.55 -27.35 -8.62
N ILE A 89 2.36 -27.27 -7.29
CA ILE A 89 3.39 -26.82 -6.36
C ILE A 89 4.65 -27.72 -6.42
N ARG A 90 4.49 -29.04 -6.63
CA ARG A 90 5.62 -29.98 -6.74
C ARG A 90 6.49 -29.74 -7.98
N CYS A 91 5.95 -29.11 -9.02
CA CYS A 91 6.70 -28.79 -10.23
C CYS A 91 7.80 -27.74 -9.99
N HIS A 92 7.70 -26.93 -8.93
CA HIS A 92 8.70 -25.92 -8.56
C HIS A 92 9.88 -26.52 -7.77
N GLN A 93 10.64 -27.40 -8.42
CA GLN A 93 11.66 -28.25 -7.78
C GLN A 93 12.67 -27.49 -6.90
N THR A 94 13.14 -26.32 -7.35
CA THR A 94 14.11 -25.49 -6.60
C THR A 94 13.52 -24.99 -5.29
N GLN A 95 12.27 -24.52 -5.32
CA GLN A 95 11.54 -24.04 -4.15
C GLN A 95 11.19 -25.19 -3.19
N ILE A 96 10.81 -26.34 -3.73
CA ILE A 96 10.53 -27.55 -2.94
C ILE A 96 11.78 -28.04 -2.21
N LYS A 97 12.95 -28.03 -2.86
CA LYS A 97 14.23 -28.39 -2.23
C LYS A 97 14.56 -27.49 -1.05
N LEU A 98 14.26 -26.19 -1.14
CA LEU A 98 14.51 -25.23 -0.05
C LEU A 98 13.51 -25.35 1.11
N SER A 99 12.22 -25.56 0.82
CA SER A 99 11.19 -25.55 1.88
C SER A 99 9.91 -26.32 1.55
N ARG A 100 10.03 -27.62 1.23
CA ARG A 100 8.91 -28.50 0.86
C ARG A 100 7.68 -28.37 1.77
N ARG A 101 7.85 -28.48 3.08
CA ARG A 101 6.74 -28.44 4.06
C ARG A 101 6.00 -27.10 4.01
N ARG A 102 6.73 -25.99 3.88
CA ARG A 102 6.15 -24.64 3.79
C ARG A 102 5.33 -24.50 2.52
N PHE A 103 5.87 -24.91 1.37
CA PHE A 103 5.21 -24.76 0.09
C PHE A 103 3.98 -25.66 -0.06
N LEU A 104 4.07 -26.93 0.34
CA LEU A 104 2.92 -27.86 0.27
C LEU A 104 1.77 -27.46 1.19
N ARG A 105 2.04 -26.70 2.26
CA ARG A 105 0.99 -26.14 3.12
C ARG A 105 0.11 -25.12 2.39
N TYR A 106 0.58 -24.47 1.32
CA TYR A 106 -0.28 -23.60 0.52
C TYR A 106 -1.35 -24.37 -0.24
N ALA A 107 -1.14 -25.65 -0.55
CA ALA A 107 -2.13 -26.48 -1.23
C ALA A 107 -3.41 -26.66 -0.40
N THR A 108 -3.29 -26.74 0.93
CA THR A 108 -4.40 -27.03 1.84
C THR A 108 -4.96 -25.78 2.51
N ARG A 109 -4.44 -24.59 2.19
CA ARG A 109 -4.94 -23.33 2.75
C ARG A 109 -6.10 -22.84 1.87
N PRO A 110 -7.21 -22.38 2.48
CA PRO A 110 -8.24 -21.69 1.73
C PRO A 110 -7.64 -20.47 1.01
N GLU A 111 -8.09 -20.27 -0.22
CA GLU A 111 -7.70 -19.09 -1.00
C GLU A 111 -8.62 -17.94 -0.65
N ARG A 112 -8.06 -16.74 -0.53
CA ARG A 112 -8.81 -15.55 -0.13
C ARG A 112 -8.57 -14.43 -1.12
N PHE A 113 -9.65 -13.84 -1.60
CA PHE A 113 -9.64 -12.80 -2.61
C PHE A 113 -10.45 -11.61 -2.15
N LEU A 114 -9.87 -10.42 -2.26
CA LEU A 114 -10.54 -9.16 -1.99
C LEU A 114 -10.79 -8.42 -3.29
N ARG A 115 -12.04 -8.16 -3.63
CA ARG A 115 -12.36 -7.32 -4.79
C ARG A 115 -11.87 -5.90 -4.55
N VAL A 116 -11.23 -5.31 -5.55
CA VAL A 116 -10.77 -3.92 -5.48
C VAL A 116 -11.88 -2.98 -5.92
N GLU A 117 -12.30 -2.14 -5.00
CA GLU A 117 -13.26 -1.06 -5.25
C GLU A 117 -12.52 0.27 -5.41
N ARG A 118 -12.99 1.12 -6.33
CA ARG A 118 -12.38 2.45 -6.59
C ARG A 118 -12.45 3.38 -5.37
N GLU A 119 -13.48 3.24 -4.55
CA GLU A 119 -13.71 4.08 -3.36
C GLU A 119 -13.45 3.27 -2.09
N SER A 120 -12.21 2.76 -1.97
CA SER A 120 -11.80 2.08 -0.75
C SER A 120 -11.30 3.10 0.27
N ALA A 121 -11.74 2.96 1.54
CA ALA A 121 -11.15 3.70 2.64
C ALA A 121 -9.63 3.51 2.70
N VAL A 122 -8.89 4.54 3.13
CA VAL A 122 -7.45 4.44 3.36
C VAL A 122 -7.21 3.55 4.57
N TRP A 123 -6.48 2.45 4.36
CA TRP A 123 -6.10 1.55 5.43
C TRP A 123 -4.63 1.73 5.75
N CYS A 124 -4.37 2.24 6.96
CA CYS A 124 -3.03 2.35 7.50
C CYS A 124 -2.58 1.01 8.10
N ASP A 125 -1.31 0.66 7.92
CA ASP A 125 -0.70 -0.56 8.45
C ASP A 125 0.77 -0.29 8.83
N GLY A 126 1.32 -1.13 9.71
CA GLY A 126 2.67 -1.01 10.23
C GLY A 126 2.94 0.32 10.92
N ALA A 127 3.99 1.01 10.47
CA ALA A 127 4.46 2.23 11.10
C ALA A 127 3.60 3.47 10.83
N VAL A 128 2.70 3.43 9.85
CA VAL A 128 1.82 4.54 9.54
C VAL A 128 0.57 4.39 10.39
N TYR A 129 0.32 5.36 11.27
CA TYR A 129 -0.83 5.37 12.16
C TYR A 129 -2.02 6.09 11.53
N SER A 130 -1.77 7.23 10.89
CA SER A 130 -2.80 8.04 10.25
C SER A 130 -2.23 8.76 9.03
N VAL A 131 -3.09 9.08 8.09
CA VAL A 131 -2.76 9.88 6.91
C VAL A 131 -3.89 10.87 6.66
N SER A 132 -3.54 12.13 6.40
CA SER A 132 -4.48 13.12 5.87
C SER A 132 -3.87 13.83 4.66
N ARG A 133 -4.67 14.01 3.61
CA ARG A 133 -4.26 14.66 2.37
C ARG A 133 -5.11 15.90 2.12
N THR A 134 -4.43 17.01 1.88
CA THR A 134 -5.01 18.23 1.34
C THR A 134 -4.46 18.47 -0.07
N ARG A 135 -4.87 19.57 -0.72
CA ARG A 135 -4.30 19.95 -2.03
C ARG A 135 -2.80 20.20 -1.95
N ASP A 136 -2.35 20.84 -0.88
CA ASP A 136 -1.00 21.38 -0.77
C ASP A 136 -0.09 20.56 0.13
N ASN A 137 -0.65 19.76 1.04
CA ASN A 137 0.10 19.01 2.03
C ASN A 137 -0.42 17.59 2.22
N LEU A 138 0.51 16.68 2.50
CA LEU A 138 0.24 15.36 3.05
C LEU A 138 0.79 15.30 4.48
N ASN A 139 -0.09 15.04 5.45
CA ASN A 139 0.32 14.76 6.81
C ASN A 139 0.29 13.25 7.07
N VAL A 140 1.36 12.71 7.65
CA VAL A 140 1.49 11.29 7.95
C VAL A 140 1.97 11.12 9.39
N ASP A 141 1.12 10.52 10.22
CA ASP A 141 1.50 10.15 11.58
C ASP A 141 2.20 8.80 11.58
N LEU A 142 3.38 8.77 12.21
CA LEU A 142 4.22 7.59 12.31
C LEU A 142 4.36 7.12 13.75
N ARG A 143 4.31 5.80 13.94
CA ARG A 143 4.60 5.12 15.20
C ARG A 143 5.45 3.89 14.92
N PHE A 144 6.64 3.85 15.48
CA PHE A 144 7.58 2.76 15.27
C PHE A 144 7.64 1.85 16.49
N ALA A 145 7.56 0.54 16.25
CA ALA A 145 7.84 -0.43 17.30
C ALA A 145 9.31 -0.33 17.75
N VAL A 146 9.54 -0.42 19.06
CA VAL A 146 10.88 -0.47 19.65
C VAL A 146 11.42 -1.89 19.45
N GLU A 147 12.01 -2.14 18.27
CA GLU A 147 12.67 -3.41 17.99
C GLU A 147 14.20 -3.22 17.95
N PRO A 148 14.97 -3.83 18.87
CA PRO A 148 16.40 -3.57 19.04
C PRO A 148 17.26 -3.96 17.82
N LEU A 149 16.72 -4.77 16.91
CA LEU A 149 17.42 -5.24 15.70
C LEU A 149 17.12 -4.37 14.45
N ARG A 150 16.20 -3.39 14.52
CA ARG A 150 15.79 -2.56 13.37
C ARG A 150 16.50 -1.22 13.28
N MET A 151 17.76 -1.17 13.70
CA MET A 151 18.57 0.05 13.77
C MET A 151 19.08 0.56 12.40
N GLN A 152 18.41 0.20 11.31
CA GLN A 152 18.63 0.80 9.99
C GLN A 152 17.90 2.14 9.91
N ARG A 153 18.48 3.12 9.19
CA ARG A 153 17.79 4.39 8.93
C ARG A 153 16.57 4.14 8.06
N SER A 154 15.38 4.22 8.67
CA SER A 154 14.09 4.10 7.98
C SER A 154 14.02 5.07 6.82
N LYS A 155 13.47 4.62 5.70
CA LYS A 155 13.15 5.47 4.56
C LYS A 155 11.65 5.60 4.43
N PHE A 156 11.21 6.76 4.00
CA PHE A 156 9.85 7.00 3.59
C PHE A 156 9.84 7.25 2.08
N PHE A 157 9.00 6.53 1.36
CA PHE A 157 8.79 6.68 -0.06
C PHE A 157 7.41 7.27 -0.32
N ILE A 158 7.34 8.17 -1.29
CA ILE A 158 6.10 8.66 -1.89
C ILE A 158 6.20 8.53 -3.39
N LEU A 159 5.19 7.93 -3.99
CA LEU A 159 5.02 7.79 -5.43
C LEU A 159 3.69 8.43 -5.83
N GLY A 160 3.70 9.16 -6.93
CA GLY A 160 2.50 9.78 -7.48
C GLY A 160 2.74 10.27 -8.88
N ARG A 161 1.94 11.23 -9.33
CA ARG A 161 2.10 11.91 -10.62
C ARG A 161 2.23 13.40 -10.43
N ASP A 162 2.97 14.07 -11.30
CA ASP A 162 2.96 15.52 -11.39
C ASP A 162 1.73 16.03 -12.16
N SER A 163 1.60 17.36 -12.30
CA SER A 163 0.50 18.00 -13.02
C SER A 163 0.43 17.65 -14.51
N LEU A 164 1.51 17.15 -15.11
CA LEU A 164 1.57 16.66 -16.48
C LEU A 164 1.28 15.15 -16.58
N GLY A 165 0.86 14.52 -15.47
CA GLY A 165 0.59 13.09 -15.39
C GLY A 165 1.84 12.21 -15.34
N ARG A 166 3.05 12.81 -15.28
CA ARG A 166 4.30 12.04 -15.25
C ARG A 166 4.54 11.50 -13.85
N ARG A 167 4.94 10.23 -13.76
CA ARG A 167 5.24 9.58 -12.49
C ARG A 167 6.42 10.26 -11.78
N ARG A 168 6.26 10.48 -10.48
CA ARG A 168 7.25 11.04 -9.56
C ARG A 168 7.39 10.13 -8.37
N ALA A 169 8.62 9.80 -8.01
CA ALA A 169 8.94 9.04 -6.82
C ALA A 169 9.98 9.82 -6.02
N CYS A 170 9.69 10.03 -4.74
CA CYS A 170 10.60 10.69 -3.81
C CYS A 170 10.90 9.78 -2.63
N GLN A 171 12.11 9.89 -2.10
CA GLN A 171 12.55 9.24 -0.88
C GLN A 171 12.92 10.30 0.15
N ILE A 172 12.66 9.98 1.41
CA ILE A 172 12.98 10.78 2.58
C ILE A 172 13.68 9.86 3.57
N ARG A 173 14.76 10.35 4.18
CA ARG A 173 15.36 9.68 5.34
C ARG A 173 14.60 10.12 6.57
N VAL A 174 14.03 9.18 7.32
CA VAL A 174 13.23 9.53 8.51
C VAL A 174 14.13 10.22 9.55
N PRO A 175 13.86 11.47 9.93
CA PRO A 175 14.66 12.19 10.91
C PRO A 175 14.53 11.56 12.32
N SER A 176 15.57 11.71 13.13
CA SER A 176 15.56 11.27 14.54
C SER A 176 14.98 12.31 15.49
N CYS A 177 14.79 13.56 15.04
CA CYS A 177 14.28 14.65 15.85
C CYS A 177 13.52 15.64 14.97
N SER A 178 12.74 16.50 15.62
CA SER A 178 11.95 17.53 14.95
C SER A 178 12.83 18.47 14.13
N GLY A 179 12.42 18.78 12.90
CA GLY A 179 13.17 19.63 11.99
C GLY A 179 12.71 19.50 10.56
N ASP A 180 13.30 20.30 9.69
CA ASP A 180 13.06 20.24 8.26
C ASP A 180 13.92 19.13 7.64
N PHE A 181 13.43 18.50 6.57
CA PHE A 181 14.15 17.47 5.83
C PHE A 181 13.97 17.61 4.33
N GLU A 182 14.93 17.09 3.58
CA GLU A 182 14.85 17.08 2.13
C GLU A 182 14.06 15.87 1.61
N MET A 183 13.24 16.13 0.60
CA MET A 183 12.65 15.13 -0.26
C MET A 183 13.55 14.94 -1.48
N LEU A 184 14.07 13.73 -1.68
CA LEU A 184 15.00 13.44 -2.78
C LEU A 184 14.27 12.67 -3.89
N ASP A 185 14.40 13.08 -5.15
CA ASP A 185 13.89 12.31 -6.29
C ASP A 185 14.61 10.95 -6.39
N CYS A 186 13.86 9.85 -6.47
CA CYS A 186 14.43 8.50 -6.44
C CYS A 186 15.30 8.16 -7.65
N THR A 187 15.20 8.90 -8.76
CA THR A 187 16.01 8.64 -9.97
C THR A 187 17.25 9.50 -10.03
N THR A 188 17.15 10.78 -9.65
CA THR A 188 18.25 11.74 -9.76
C THR A 188 18.97 11.98 -8.44
N ASN A 189 18.38 11.56 -7.33
CA ASN A 189 18.84 11.81 -5.96
C ASN A 189 19.03 13.31 -5.64
N ARG A 190 18.37 14.19 -6.40
CA ARG A 190 18.37 15.64 -6.16
C ARG A 190 17.23 16.01 -5.21
N SER A 191 17.46 17.02 -4.39
CA SER A 191 16.42 17.63 -3.56
C SER A 191 15.35 18.25 -4.46
N VAL A 192 14.10 17.89 -4.21
CA VAL A 192 12.93 18.39 -4.95
C VAL A 192 11.95 19.16 -4.07
N GLY A 193 12.13 19.11 -2.75
CA GLY A 193 11.28 19.83 -1.81
C GLY A 193 11.78 19.66 -0.38
N ILE A 194 11.24 20.50 0.51
CA ILE A 194 11.53 20.47 1.94
C ILE A 194 10.24 20.14 2.69
N GLY A 195 10.25 19.05 3.43
CA GLY A 195 9.18 18.69 4.36
C GLY A 195 9.57 19.01 5.79
N ARG A 196 8.62 18.83 6.71
CA ARG A 196 8.84 19.02 8.14
C ARG A 196 8.48 17.78 8.92
N TYR A 197 9.33 17.41 9.87
CA TYR A 197 9.08 16.35 10.83
C TYR A 197 8.89 16.96 12.21
N ARG A 198 7.86 16.53 12.93
CA ARG A 198 7.63 16.88 14.33
C ARG A 198 7.51 15.61 15.15
N GLY A 199 8.48 15.38 16.03
CA GLY A 199 8.51 14.21 16.89
C GLY A 199 9.92 13.78 17.29
N HIS A 200 10.02 12.50 17.61
CA HIS A 200 11.22 11.82 18.11
C HIS A 200 11.43 10.50 17.34
N PRO A 201 12.48 9.70 17.59
CA PRO A 201 12.82 8.55 16.73
C PRO A 201 11.77 7.43 16.65
N PHE A 202 10.79 7.41 17.56
CA PHE A 202 9.81 6.33 17.69
C PHE A 202 8.39 6.78 17.33
N ALA A 203 8.13 8.08 17.28
CA ALA A 203 6.84 8.62 16.87
C ALA A 203 6.99 10.06 16.40
N GLY A 204 6.22 10.43 15.39
CA GLY A 204 6.17 11.79 14.90
C GLY A 204 5.32 11.94 13.66
N GLU A 205 5.14 13.18 13.26
CA GLU A 205 4.32 13.59 12.12
C GLU A 205 5.22 14.10 11.00
N PHE A 206 5.01 13.60 9.79
CA PHE A 206 5.51 14.23 8.58
C PHE A 206 4.48 15.19 8.01
N THR A 207 4.92 16.41 7.66
CA THR A 207 4.20 17.32 6.78
C THR A 207 5.00 17.44 5.48
N LEU A 208 4.44 16.92 4.39
CA LEU A 208 5.06 16.89 3.07
C LEU A 208 4.38 17.88 2.13
N PRO A 209 5.11 18.79 1.48
CA PRO A 209 4.52 19.64 0.47
C PRO A 209 4.20 18.83 -0.79
N LEU A 210 2.98 18.99 -1.31
CA LEU A 210 2.46 18.27 -2.47
C LEU A 210 2.50 19.06 -3.78
N HIS A 211 3.17 20.22 -3.84
CA HIS A 211 3.28 21.01 -5.08
C HIS A 211 3.91 20.25 -6.25
N LEU A 212 4.67 19.18 -5.97
CA LEU A 212 5.25 18.27 -6.97
C LEU A 212 4.27 17.21 -7.49
N PHE A 213 3.16 17.02 -6.79
CA PHE A 213 2.18 15.97 -7.05
C PHE A 213 0.83 16.56 -7.43
N SER A 214 0.19 15.95 -8.42
CA SER A 214 -1.15 16.33 -8.85
C SER A 214 -2.19 15.93 -7.79
N PRO A 215 -3.09 16.85 -7.39
CA PRO A 215 -4.19 16.52 -6.48
C PRO A 215 -5.19 15.54 -7.12
N GLY A 216 -5.29 15.52 -8.45
CA GLY A 216 -6.18 14.65 -9.22
C GLY A 216 -5.66 13.23 -9.48
N HIS A 217 -4.56 12.83 -8.83
CA HIS A 217 -4.01 11.48 -8.94
C HIS A 217 -3.72 10.89 -7.55
N ASP A 218 -3.88 9.58 -7.43
CA ASP A 218 -3.60 8.86 -6.18
C ASP A 218 -2.11 8.94 -5.84
N LEU A 219 -1.82 8.87 -4.54
CA LEU A 219 -0.47 8.76 -4.02
C LEU A 219 -0.28 7.38 -3.41
N PHE A 220 0.93 6.86 -3.49
CA PHE A 220 1.34 5.65 -2.81
C PHE A 220 2.47 5.99 -1.85
N ILE A 221 2.31 5.67 -0.57
CA ILE A 221 3.37 5.86 0.43
C ILE A 221 3.83 4.53 0.99
N LYS A 222 5.09 4.48 1.40
CA LYS A 222 5.67 3.31 2.06
C LYS A 222 6.75 3.71 3.04
N VAL A 223 6.72 3.09 4.20
CA VAL A 223 7.80 3.14 5.18
C VAL A 223 8.64 1.89 5.00
N ASP A 224 9.88 2.06 4.55
CA ASP A 224 10.85 0.97 4.43
C ASP A 224 11.68 0.85 5.70
N ARG A 225 11.44 -0.25 6.40
CA ARG A 225 12.09 -0.70 7.64
C ARG A 225 12.42 -2.18 7.56
N ARG A 226 12.89 -2.62 6.40
CA ARG A 226 13.15 -4.04 6.10
C ARG A 226 14.27 -4.59 7.00
N SER A 227 13.96 -5.63 7.78
CA SER A 227 14.94 -6.31 8.64
C SER A 227 15.66 -7.45 7.92
N TRP A 228 15.02 -8.09 6.92
CA TRP A 228 15.64 -9.12 6.10
C TRP A 228 14.92 -9.31 4.76
N PHE A 229 13.97 -10.23 4.66
CA PHE A 229 13.27 -10.55 3.41
C PHE A 229 11.96 -9.80 3.19
N PHE A 230 11.23 -9.52 4.26
CA PHE A 230 9.91 -8.87 4.19
C PHE A 230 9.98 -7.44 4.69
N ASP A 231 9.15 -6.60 4.10
CA ASP A 231 8.86 -5.26 4.59
C ASP A 231 8.12 -5.35 5.93
N GLU A 232 8.13 -4.25 6.68
CA GLU A 232 7.31 -4.13 7.88
C GLU A 232 5.82 -4.07 7.55
N ALA A 233 5.48 -3.34 6.48
CA ALA A 233 4.15 -3.21 5.94
C ALA A 233 4.21 -2.99 4.42
N GLY A 234 3.08 -3.20 3.77
CA GLY A 234 2.90 -2.94 2.34
C GLY A 234 2.84 -1.45 1.99
N TRP A 235 2.44 -1.15 0.75
CA TRP A 235 2.16 0.23 0.32
C TRP A 235 0.78 0.67 0.80
N ILE A 236 0.64 1.97 1.08
CA ILE A 236 -0.65 2.60 1.38
C ILE A 236 -1.02 3.50 0.20
N GLU A 237 -2.18 3.24 -0.37
CA GLU A 237 -2.80 4.07 -1.41
C GLU A 237 -3.62 5.18 -0.75
N ILE A 238 -3.37 6.41 -1.18
CA ILE A 238 -4.02 7.62 -0.69
C ILE A 238 -4.78 8.21 -1.87
N PRO A 239 -6.12 8.23 -1.83
CA PRO A 239 -6.93 8.64 -2.96
C PRO A 239 -6.69 10.11 -3.33
N THR A 240 -7.09 10.46 -4.55
CA THR A 240 -7.19 11.86 -5.01
C THR A 240 -8.00 12.71 -4.03
N VAL A 241 -7.71 14.01 -3.99
CA VAL A 241 -8.58 14.95 -3.27
C VAL A 241 -9.78 15.24 -4.17
N PRO A 242 -11.02 15.02 -3.73
CA PRO A 242 -12.20 15.32 -4.53
C PRO A 242 -12.17 16.78 -4.98
N ASN A 243 -12.33 17.00 -6.28
CA ASN A 243 -12.49 18.35 -6.79
C ASN A 243 -13.84 18.87 -6.27
N LEU A 244 -13.85 19.97 -5.52
CA LEU A 244 -15.06 20.55 -4.91
C LEU A 244 -16.18 20.87 -5.94
N THR A 245 -15.87 20.85 -7.23
CA THR A 245 -16.82 20.98 -8.34
C THR A 245 -17.67 19.74 -8.63
N LYS A 246 -17.43 18.59 -7.97
CA LYS A 246 -18.10 17.31 -8.27
C LYS A 246 -18.63 16.54 -7.06
N VAL A 247 -18.84 17.21 -5.93
CA VAL A 247 -19.50 16.59 -4.77
C VAL A 247 -21.00 16.89 -4.84
N SER A 248 -21.81 15.87 -5.16
CA SER A 248 -23.26 15.92 -4.89
C SER A 248 -23.47 16.05 -3.37
N LEU A 249 -24.25 17.06 -2.99
CA LEU A 249 -24.59 17.45 -1.62
C LEU A 249 -25.44 16.41 -0.88
N SER A 250 -24.90 15.22 -0.60
CA SER A 250 -25.64 14.22 0.21
C SER A 250 -24.88 13.58 1.36
N MET A 251 -23.68 14.03 1.70
CA MET A 251 -23.01 13.57 2.93
C MET A 251 -22.27 14.71 3.64
N ILE A 252 -23.05 15.57 4.29
CA ILE A 252 -22.60 16.23 5.52
C ILE A 252 -23.51 15.68 6.61
N SER A 253 -23.01 14.74 7.41
CA SER A 253 -23.47 14.62 8.79
C SER A 253 -22.27 14.78 9.68
N ALA A 254 -22.31 15.87 10.45
CA ALA A 254 -21.48 16.09 11.60
C ALA A 254 -21.88 15.13 12.74
N GLU A 255 -21.05 15.14 13.79
CA GLU A 255 -21.25 14.56 15.11
C GLU A 255 -20.71 13.13 15.33
N ALA A 256 -19.55 13.05 15.99
CA ALA A 256 -19.51 12.68 17.41
C ALA A 256 -18.06 12.70 17.94
N CYS A 257 -17.67 13.80 18.57
CA CYS A 257 -16.55 13.81 19.51
C CYS A 257 -16.99 14.58 20.76
N SER A 258 -16.64 14.05 21.93
CA SER A 258 -16.83 14.59 23.27
C SER A 258 -18.15 14.26 23.97
N GLN A 259 -18.12 13.24 24.83
CA GLN A 259 -18.32 13.40 26.27
C GLN A 259 -17.97 12.09 26.99
N ARG A 260 -16.75 12.02 27.53
CA ARG A 260 -16.47 11.29 28.77
C ARG A 260 -16.17 12.35 29.79
N ASP A 261 -17.05 12.52 30.77
CA ASP A 261 -16.70 13.16 32.02
C ASP A 261 -17.16 12.29 33.19
N HIS A 262 -16.37 12.41 34.25
CA HIS A 262 -16.27 11.58 35.43
C HIS A 262 -17.56 11.39 36.25
N SER A 263 -17.74 10.18 36.78
CA SER A 263 -18.05 10.01 38.21
C SER A 263 -17.62 8.63 38.72
N MET A 264 -16.56 8.61 39.54
CA MET A 264 -16.35 7.58 40.56
C MET A 264 -17.08 8.04 41.82
N SER A 265 -18.01 7.24 42.36
CA SER A 265 -18.18 7.11 43.82
C SER A 265 -19.09 5.94 44.24
N ARG A 266 -18.47 5.04 45.02
CA ARG A 266 -18.96 4.25 46.18
C ARG A 266 -20.20 3.33 46.09
N ALA A 267 -19.92 2.04 46.23
CA ALA A 267 -20.25 1.20 47.40
C ALA A 267 -19.17 0.10 47.43
N ILE A 268 -18.42 -0.22 48.49
CA ILE A 268 -18.58 -0.23 49.96
C ILE A 268 -17.29 0.31 50.59
#